data_AF-A0A151RXD6-F1
#
_entry.id   AF-A0A151RXD6-F1
#
_cell.length_a   1.000
_cell.length_b   1.000
_cell.length_c   1.000
_cell.angle_alpha   90.00
_cell.angle_beta   90.00
_cell.angle_gamma   90.00
#
_symmetry.space_group_name_H-M   'P 1'
#
loop_
_entity.id
_entity.type
_entity.pdbx_description
1 polymer ?
#
loop_
_entity_poly.entity_id
_entity_poly.type
_entity_poly.pdbx_seq_one_letter_code
_entity_poly.pdbx_strand_id
1 'polypeptide(L)' 'KINLPPFHGKDSIDDFLDWEMKVEQIFTYYNVSEEKKVPLATLAFQGSVMHWWTSLVREK' A
#
# COMPACT_ATOMS: atom_id res chain seq x y z
N LYS A 1 11.35 11.95 -3.81
CA LYS A 1 11.07 10.90 -2.81
C LYS A 1 9.56 10.70 -2.79
N ILE A 2 9.08 9.48 -3.07
CA ILE A 2 7.64 9.19 -3.05
C ILE A 2 7.22 9.09 -1.58
N ASN A 3 6.16 9.79 -1.19
CA ASN A 3 5.61 9.75 0.16
C ASN A 3 4.21 9.15 0.11
N LEU A 4 4.09 7.88 0.52
CA LEU A 4 2.82 7.17 0.49
C LEU A 4 2.09 7.32 1.85
N PRO A 5 0.77 7.50 1.85
CA PRO A 5 0.01 7.55 3.09
C PRO A 5 0.10 6.20 3.82
N PRO A 6 0.25 6.16 5.15
CA PRO A 6 0.33 4.89 5.88
C PRO A 6 -1.01 4.15 5.87
N PHE A 7 -0.95 2.83 5.71
CA PHE A 7 -2.11 1.95 5.75
C PHE A 7 -2.06 1.06 6.99
N HIS A 8 -3.08 1.19 7.83
CA HIS A 8 -3.20 0.44 9.08
C HIS A 8 -4.24 -0.70 8.99
N GLY A 9 -4.93 -0.85 7.85
CA GLY A 9 -5.97 -1.87 7.65
C GLY A 9 -7.10 -1.76 8.63
N LYS A 10 -7.62 -0.55 8.85
CA LYS A 10 -8.82 -0.34 9.68
C LYS A 10 -10.01 -1.07 9.06
N ASP A 11 -10.97 -1.43 9.91
CA ASP A 11 -12.09 -2.33 9.60
C ASP A 11 -13.14 -1.78 8.62
N SER A 12 -12.90 -0.65 7.94
CA SER A 12 -13.82 -0.10 6.95
C SER A 12 -13.26 -0.28 5.53
N ILE A 13 -14.14 -0.70 4.62
CA ILE A 13 -13.85 -0.77 3.19
C ILE A 13 -13.54 0.64 2.66
N ASP A 14 -14.22 1.65 3.18
CA ASP A 14 -14.03 3.05 2.79
C ASP A 14 -12.62 3.54 3.07
N ASP A 15 -12.01 3.19 4.22
CA ASP A 15 -10.65 3.56 4.57
C ASP A 15 -9.62 2.93 3.61
N PHE A 16 -9.89 1.71 3.14
CA PHE A 16 -9.07 1.06 2.12
C PHE A 16 -9.20 1.75 0.76
N LEU A 17 -10.43 2.01 0.30
CA LEU A 17 -10.68 2.67 -0.99
C LEU A 17 -10.08 4.08 -1.05
N ASP A 18 -10.23 4.86 0.02
CA ASP A 18 -9.63 6.19 0.14
C ASP A 18 -8.10 6.14 0.08
N TRP A 19 -7.50 5.14 0.73
CA TRP A 19 -6.05 4.95 0.71
C TRP A 19 -5.57 4.52 -0.68
N GLU A 20 -6.23 3.54 -1.29
CA GLU A 20 -5.92 3.02 -2.63
C GLU A 20 -5.98 4.14 -3.68
N MET A 21 -7.06 4.92 -3.67
CA MET A 21 -7.23 6.05 -4.59
C MET A 21 -6.11 7.08 -4.46
N LYS A 22 -5.70 7.43 -3.23
CA LYS A 22 -4.60 8.36 -2.99
C LYS A 22 -3.25 7.80 -3.47
N VAL A 23 -3.00 6.51 -3.22
CA VAL A 23 -1.78 5.84 -3.68
C VAL A 23 -1.72 5.81 -5.21
N GLU A 24 -2.83 5.52 -5.89
CA GLU A 24 -2.87 5.47 -7.36
C GLU A 24 -2.66 6.86 -7.99
N GLN A 25 -3.21 7.91 -7.38
CA GLN A 25 -2.93 9.30 -7.80
C GLN A 25 -1.44 9.64 -7.67
N ILE A 26 -0.78 9.20 -6.59
CA ILE A 26 0.66 9.40 -6.40
C ILE A 26 1.46 8.61 -7.44
N PHE A 27 1.10 7.35 -7.71
CA PHE A 27 1.76 6.55 -8.74
C PHE A 27 1.64 7.16 -10.14
N THR A 28 0.46 7.69 -10.46
CA THR A 28 0.23 8.42 -11.70
C THR A 28 1.12 9.66 -11.79
N TYR A 29 1.16 10.47 -10.73
CA TYR A 29 1.98 11.70 -10.70
C TYR A 29 3.48 11.43 -10.87
N TYR A 30 4.00 10.39 -10.23
CA TYR A 30 5.41 10.01 -10.32
C TYR A 30 5.74 9.08 -11.50
N ASN A 31 4.75 8.74 -12.34
CA ASN A 31 4.87 7.80 -13.45
C ASN A 31 5.54 6.48 -13.02
N VAL A 32 5.06 5.92 -11.91
CA VAL A 32 5.56 4.66 -11.34
C VAL A 32 5.15 3.50 -12.24
N SER A 33 6.13 2.67 -12.62
CA SER A 33 5.89 1.49 -13.44
C SER A 33 5.13 0.40 -12.69
N GLU A 34 4.30 -0.37 -13.40
CA GLU A 34 3.41 -1.39 -12.81
C GLU A 34 4.15 -2.38 -11.90
N GLU A 35 5.34 -2.82 -12.30
CA GLU A 35 6.15 -3.77 -11.53
C GLU A 35 6.67 -3.20 -10.20
N LYS A 36 6.64 -1.87 -10.03
CA LYS A 36 7.07 -1.18 -8.79
C LYS A 36 5.90 -0.80 -7.88
N LYS A 37 4.67 -0.74 -8.40
CA LYS A 37 3.49 -0.26 -7.64
C LYS A 37 3.25 -1.08 -6.37
N VAL A 38 3.15 -2.40 -6.50
CA VAL A 38 2.90 -3.29 -5.35
C VAL A 38 4.04 -3.24 -4.32
N PRO A 39 5.33 -3.42 -4.70
CA PRO A 39 6.43 -3.26 -3.75
C PRO A 39 6.41 -1.92 -3.01
N LEU A 40 6.14 -0.81 -3.71
CA LEU A 40 6.07 0.51 -3.09
C LEU A 40 4.88 0.67 -2.14
N ALA A 41 3.68 0.23 -2.56
CA ALA A 41 2.47 0.30 -1.75
C ALA A 41 2.64 -0.45 -0.41
N THR A 42 3.32 -1.61 -0.44
CA THR A 42 3.56 -2.42 0.77
C THR A 42 4.49 -1.75 1.78
N LEU A 43 5.34 -0.81 1.37
CA LEU A 43 6.16 -0.01 2.29
C LEU A 43 5.31 0.93 3.16
N ALA A 44 4.08 1.23 2.73
CA ALA A 44 3.16 2.05 3.48
C ALA A 44 2.36 1.25 4.52
N PHE A 45 2.45 -0.08 4.53
CA PHE A 45 1.76 -0.92 5.52
C PHE A 45 2.34 -0.68 6.92
N GLN A 46 1.46 -0.64 7.90
CA GLN A 46 1.80 -0.41 9.30
C GLN A 46 1.07 -1.43 10.19
N GLY A 47 1.66 -1.70 11.36
CA GLY A 47 1.04 -2.56 12.39
C GLY A 47 0.66 -3.95 11.89
N SER A 48 -0.53 -4.41 12.27
CA SER A 48 -1.03 -5.77 11.97
C SER A 48 -1.05 -6.11 10.47
N VAL A 49 -1.29 -5.12 9.60
CA VAL A 49 -1.27 -5.34 8.15
C VAL A 49 0.12 -5.69 7.64
N MET A 50 1.16 -5.03 8.17
CA MET A 50 2.54 -5.32 7.79
C MET A 50 2.92 -6.75 8.18
N HIS A 51 2.47 -7.22 9.35
CA HIS A 51 2.69 -8.60 9.79
C HIS A 51 1.96 -9.61 8.90
N TRP A 52 0.68 -9.38 8.62
CA TRP A 52 -0.11 -10.22 7.70
C TRP A 52 0.55 -10.35 6.32
N TRP A 53 0.94 -9.23 5.72
CA TRP A 53 1.59 -9.22 4.41
C TRP A 53 2.94 -9.96 4.42
N THR A 54 3.74 -9.76 5.47
CA THR A 54 5.03 -10.43 5.60
C THR A 54 4.89 -11.95 5.73
N SER A 55 3.89 -12.41 6.49
CA SER A 55 3.59 -13.84 6.59
C SER A 55 3.14 -14.41 5.24
N LEU A 56 2.23 -13.73 4.54
CA LEU A 56 1.72 -14.16 3.23
C LEU A 56 2.83 -14.28 2.17
N VAL A 57 3.79 -13.34 2.15
CA VAL A 57 4.93 -13.37 1.22
C VAL A 57 5.92 -14.49 1.55
N ARG A 58 6.06 -14.86 2.83
CA ARG A 58 6.96 -15.95 3.27
C ARG A 58 6.40 -17.35 3.00
N GLU A 59 5.08 -17.47 2.88
CA GLU A 59 4.38 -18.74 2.60
C GLU A 59 4.33 -19.08 1.10
N LYS A 60 4.76 -18.17 0.22
CA LYS A 60 4.95 -18.40 -1.22
C LYS A 60 6.34 -18.92 -1.55
#